data_AF-A0A1X7HIR9-F1
#
_entry.id   AF-A0A1X7HIR9-F1
#
_cell.length_a   1.000
_cell.length_b   1.000
_cell.length_c   1.000
_cell.angle_alpha   90.00
_cell.angle_beta   90.00
_cell.angle_gamma   90.00
#
_symmetry.space_group_name_H-M   'P 1'
#
loop_
_entity.id
_entity.type
_entity.pdbx_description
1 polymer ?
#
loop_
_entity_poly.entity_id
_entity_poly.type
_entity_poly.pdbx_seq_one_letter_code
_entity_poly.pdbx_strand_id
1 'polypeptide(L)'
;MIEAAKIWNEPNNKSHWDPNLDPEWDLFARMTILAGQAIRAENSTITRVLGGMSPIDPSFVRRLEERGVLEEVDVVAVHGFPLDWNLWQIHEWPNKIDEIRAVTTKPIWVTEAGVSSFGAEEVQAWGVKRTAELLIGKVPRIHWYSLYDLPSHWEATTRHKEAEGSSYYRHFHMGLLRADGTPKPAVEAFAPYAGQMGICQWFHYEDHRLDEAVAWLKRLGVRHLRTGLSWADSFRPNALDWFDRQMEALADFEVTVTFCFTPEHRGVEPHHTSPPQVAEEFAEFCAAMIRRYGTTRTAGEAASMAAVG
;
A
#
# COMPACT_ATOMS: atom_id res chain seq x y z
N MET A 1 -5.66 10.55 -9.78
CA MET A 1 -5.56 11.07 -8.37
C MET A 1 -6.26 10.12 -7.40
N ILE A 2 -6.50 10.50 -6.13
CA ILE A 2 -6.96 9.55 -5.10
C ILE A 2 -8.38 9.03 -5.38
N GLU A 3 -8.50 7.73 -5.62
CA GLU A 3 -9.78 6.99 -5.66
C GLU A 3 -10.05 6.22 -4.35
N ALA A 4 -8.98 5.82 -3.65
CA ALA A 4 -9.06 5.05 -2.42
C ALA A 4 -7.98 5.48 -1.41
N ALA A 5 -8.35 5.46 -0.14
CA ALA A 5 -7.49 5.82 0.98
C ALA A 5 -7.30 4.59 1.88
N LYS A 6 -6.09 4.00 1.89
CA LYS A 6 -5.74 2.88 2.75
C LYS A 6 -5.20 3.37 4.08
N ILE A 7 -5.90 3.04 5.15
CA ILE A 7 -5.56 3.46 6.51
C ILE A 7 -4.55 2.46 7.07
N TRP A 8 -3.29 2.87 7.17
CA TRP A 8 -2.13 2.07 7.59
C TRP A 8 -1.68 0.95 6.63
N ASN A 9 -0.57 0.28 6.98
CA ASN A 9 -0.01 -0.87 6.27
C ASN A 9 0.28 -2.02 7.24
N GLU A 10 -0.09 -3.26 6.93
CA GLU A 10 0.20 -4.46 7.74
C GLU A 10 0.07 -4.29 9.28
N PRO A 11 -1.06 -3.78 9.80
CA PRO A 11 -1.25 -3.52 11.24
C PRO A 11 -1.14 -4.76 12.14
N ASN A 12 -1.21 -5.97 11.60
CA ASN A 12 -0.96 -7.23 12.31
C ASN A 12 0.46 -7.79 12.11
N ASN A 13 1.38 -7.00 11.55
CA ASN A 13 2.81 -7.30 11.44
C ASN A 13 3.61 -6.42 12.40
N LYS A 14 4.44 -7.02 13.27
CA LYS A 14 5.32 -6.29 14.20
C LYS A 14 6.21 -5.23 13.53
N SER A 15 6.53 -5.46 12.25
CA SER A 15 7.32 -4.56 11.41
C SER A 15 6.60 -3.28 10.97
N HIS A 16 5.30 -3.15 11.27
CA HIS A 16 4.48 -1.99 10.90
C HIS A 16 3.59 -1.50 12.05
N TRP A 17 3.33 -2.31 13.09
CA TRP A 17 2.61 -1.91 14.30
C TRP A 17 3.14 -2.71 15.49
N ASP A 18 3.50 -2.07 16.60
CA ASP A 18 4.13 -2.77 17.73
C ASP A 18 3.10 -3.51 18.62
N PRO A 19 3.10 -4.86 18.64
CA PRO A 19 2.16 -5.63 19.45
C PRO A 19 2.48 -5.61 20.97
N ASN A 20 3.64 -5.10 21.39
CA ASN A 20 3.93 -4.90 22.81
C ASN A 20 3.21 -3.65 23.36
N LEU A 21 3.00 -2.65 22.51
CA LEU A 21 2.31 -1.40 22.84
C LEU A 21 0.79 -1.50 22.65
N ASP A 22 0.32 -2.34 21.72
CA ASP A 22 -1.09 -2.50 21.39
C ASP A 22 -1.45 -3.97 21.03
N PRO A 23 -1.36 -4.90 21.99
CA PRO A 23 -1.46 -6.35 21.74
C PRO A 23 -2.82 -6.83 21.21
N GLU A 24 -3.87 -6.04 21.42
CA GLU A 24 -5.26 -6.36 21.05
C GLU A 24 -5.83 -5.38 20.00
N TRP A 25 -4.98 -4.53 19.42
CA TRP A 25 -5.34 -3.52 18.41
C TRP A 25 -6.39 -2.48 18.86
N ASP A 26 -6.42 -2.15 20.15
CA ASP A 26 -7.31 -1.15 20.72
C ASP A 26 -6.95 0.27 20.26
N LEU A 27 -5.64 0.59 20.26
CA LEU A 27 -5.14 1.89 19.78
C LEU A 27 -5.26 1.97 18.26
N PHE A 28 -4.95 0.89 17.54
CA PHE A 28 -5.11 0.79 16.10
C PHE A 28 -6.57 0.98 15.66
N ALA A 29 -7.51 0.34 16.37
CA ALA A 29 -8.94 0.47 16.08
C ALA A 29 -9.43 1.92 16.27
N ARG A 30 -9.09 2.56 17.40
CA ARG A 30 -9.45 3.97 17.64
C ARG A 30 -8.87 4.89 16.56
N MET A 31 -7.59 4.72 16.22
CA MET A 31 -6.92 5.48 15.16
C MET A 31 -7.61 5.29 13.80
N THR A 32 -7.97 4.05 13.46
CA THR A 32 -8.61 3.71 12.17
C THR A 32 -10.03 4.26 12.08
N ILE A 33 -10.80 4.23 13.18
CA ILE A 33 -12.14 4.82 13.26
C ILE A 33 -12.07 6.33 13.03
N LEU A 34 -11.20 7.04 13.76
CA LEU A 34 -11.03 8.48 13.62
C LEU A 34 -10.57 8.88 12.21
N ALA A 35 -9.60 8.17 11.63
CA ALA A 35 -9.16 8.40 10.26
C ALA A 35 -10.28 8.12 9.24
N GLY A 36 -11.02 7.02 9.39
CA GLY A 36 -12.14 6.66 8.50
C GLY A 36 -13.28 7.67 8.55
N GLN A 37 -13.54 8.27 9.72
CA GLN A 37 -14.50 9.36 9.89
C GLN A 37 -14.01 10.66 9.24
N ALA A 38 -12.74 11.03 9.48
CA ALA A 38 -12.15 12.25 8.95
C ALA A 38 -12.05 12.21 7.41
N ILE A 39 -11.65 11.08 6.82
CA ILE A 39 -11.66 10.87 5.36
C ILE A 39 -13.09 11.02 4.80
N ARG A 40 -14.10 10.42 5.45
CA ARG A 40 -15.51 10.49 5.04
C ARG A 40 -16.06 11.92 5.10
N ALA A 41 -15.61 12.72 6.07
CA ALA A 41 -16.02 14.11 6.25
C ALA A 41 -15.45 15.04 5.16
N GLU A 42 -14.20 14.81 4.73
CA GLU A 42 -13.58 15.59 3.64
C GLU A 42 -14.06 15.15 2.26
N ASN A 43 -14.11 13.83 1.99
CA ASN A 43 -14.74 13.31 0.77
C ASN A 43 -15.33 11.90 0.98
N SER A 44 -16.66 11.84 1.07
CA SER A 44 -17.43 10.60 1.23
C SER A 44 -17.49 9.70 -0.01
N THR A 45 -16.96 10.12 -1.17
CA THR A 45 -16.90 9.28 -2.38
C THR A 45 -15.61 8.47 -2.49
N ILE A 46 -14.61 8.72 -1.62
CA ILE A 46 -13.34 7.98 -1.63
C ILE A 46 -13.52 6.66 -0.88
N THR A 47 -13.07 5.57 -1.51
CA THR A 47 -13.13 4.24 -0.88
C THR A 47 -12.14 4.15 0.27
N ARG A 48 -12.60 3.92 1.50
CA ARG A 48 -11.72 3.77 2.66
C ARG A 48 -11.36 2.30 2.82
N VAL A 49 -10.06 2.00 2.81
CA VAL A 49 -9.53 0.65 2.78
C VAL A 49 -8.83 0.38 4.10
N LEU A 50 -9.17 -0.72 4.77
CA LEU A 50 -8.45 -1.17 5.95
C LEU A 50 -6.97 -1.45 5.61
N GLY A 51 -6.06 -1.17 6.54
CA GLY A 51 -4.64 -1.50 6.39
C GLY A 51 -4.45 -2.97 6.03
N GLY A 52 -3.88 -3.21 4.85
CA GLY A 52 -3.79 -4.55 4.28
C GLY A 52 -3.04 -5.51 5.19
N MET A 53 -3.72 -6.57 5.65
CA MET A 53 -3.22 -7.47 6.69
C MET A 53 -2.16 -8.43 6.16
N SER A 54 -1.16 -8.73 6.99
CA SER A 54 -0.05 -9.63 6.72
C SER A 54 0.47 -10.17 8.06
N PRO A 55 0.29 -11.48 8.37
CA PRO A 55 -0.34 -12.51 7.56
C PRO A 55 -1.85 -12.29 7.34
N ILE A 56 -2.43 -13.07 6.42
CA ILE A 56 -3.88 -13.17 6.25
C ILE A 56 -4.46 -13.93 7.45
N ASP A 57 -5.26 -13.27 8.27
CA ASP A 57 -5.86 -13.83 9.48
C ASP A 57 -7.32 -13.35 9.65
N PRO A 58 -8.31 -14.26 9.61
CA PRO A 58 -9.70 -13.93 9.89
C PRO A 58 -9.96 -13.46 11.33
N SER A 59 -9.10 -13.84 12.29
CA SER A 59 -9.25 -13.48 13.70
C SER A 59 -9.03 -11.99 13.92
N PHE A 60 -7.98 -11.43 13.31
CA PHE A 60 -7.74 -9.99 13.23
C PHE A 60 -8.94 -9.21 12.69
N VAL A 61 -9.61 -9.69 11.64
CA VAL A 61 -10.82 -9.02 11.10
C VAL A 61 -11.96 -8.98 12.11
N ARG A 62 -12.27 -10.11 12.76
CA ARG A 62 -13.30 -10.17 13.81
C ARG A 62 -12.96 -9.23 14.98
N ARG A 63 -11.68 -9.20 15.39
CA ARG A 63 -11.19 -8.37 16.49
C ARG A 63 -11.39 -6.88 16.23
N LEU A 64 -11.25 -6.44 14.99
CA LEU A 64 -11.55 -5.06 14.57
C LEU A 64 -13.04 -4.80 14.35
N GLU A 65 -13.81 -5.79 13.89
CA GLU A 65 -15.28 -5.73 13.80
C GLU A 65 -15.93 -5.49 15.17
N GLU A 66 -15.51 -6.25 16.20
CA GLU A 66 -15.95 -6.10 17.59
C GLU A 66 -15.67 -4.70 18.19
N ARG A 67 -14.73 -3.94 17.59
CA ARG A 67 -14.37 -2.57 17.96
C ARG A 67 -15.06 -1.51 17.12
N GLY A 68 -15.88 -1.90 16.14
CA GLY A 68 -16.61 -1.01 15.23
C GLY A 68 -15.80 -0.48 14.05
N VAL A 69 -14.57 -0.96 13.83
CA VAL A 69 -13.70 -0.47 12.74
C VAL A 69 -14.31 -0.70 11.36
N LEU A 70 -15.00 -1.83 11.18
CA LEU A 70 -15.62 -2.17 9.89
C LEU A 70 -16.77 -1.23 9.49
N GLU A 71 -17.30 -0.38 10.38
CA GLU A 71 -18.28 0.65 10.01
C GLU A 71 -17.63 1.87 9.34
N GLU A 72 -16.33 2.09 9.59
CA GLU A 72 -15.56 3.22 9.07
C GLU A 72 -14.61 2.89 7.92
N VAL A 73 -14.65 1.65 7.43
CA VAL A 73 -14.00 1.22 6.18
C VAL A 73 -15.00 0.58 5.23
N ASP A 74 -14.73 0.75 3.94
CA ASP A 74 -15.56 0.24 2.85
C ASP A 74 -15.01 -1.08 2.29
N VAL A 75 -13.72 -1.35 2.49
CA VAL A 75 -12.97 -2.51 1.96
C VAL A 75 -12.03 -3.10 3.02
N VAL A 76 -11.94 -4.43 3.07
CA VAL A 76 -10.88 -5.16 3.80
C VAL A 76 -9.76 -5.53 2.84
N ALA A 77 -8.51 -5.24 3.19
CA ALA A 77 -7.36 -5.57 2.34
C ALA A 77 -6.48 -6.67 2.93
N VAL A 78 -5.86 -7.46 2.04
CA VAL A 78 -4.95 -8.56 2.38
C VAL A 78 -3.67 -8.48 1.56
N HIS A 79 -2.55 -8.93 2.13
CA HIS A 79 -1.26 -9.08 1.46
C HIS A 79 -0.85 -10.56 1.40
N GLY A 80 -0.09 -10.96 0.37
CA GLY A 80 0.40 -12.34 0.26
C GLY A 80 1.67 -12.51 -0.57
N PHE A 81 2.63 -13.19 0.03
CA PHE A 81 3.97 -13.48 -0.49
C PHE A 81 4.34 -14.95 -0.20
N PRO A 82 3.59 -15.92 -0.77
CA PRO A 82 3.69 -17.35 -0.46
C PRO A 82 4.99 -18.04 -0.89
N LEU A 83 5.83 -17.37 -1.69
CA LEU A 83 7.15 -17.89 -2.11
C LEU A 83 8.30 -17.30 -1.26
N ASP A 84 7.99 -16.38 -0.34
CA ASP A 84 8.98 -15.51 0.30
C ASP A 84 8.82 -15.39 1.82
N TRP A 85 7.64 -15.02 2.32
CA TRP A 85 7.42 -14.71 3.75
C TRP A 85 6.22 -15.43 4.38
N ASN A 86 5.26 -15.92 3.60
CA ASN A 86 4.12 -16.65 4.16
C ASN A 86 4.30 -18.17 4.08
N LEU A 87 3.76 -18.87 5.08
CA LEU A 87 3.87 -20.33 5.23
C LEU A 87 2.68 -21.09 4.60
N TRP A 88 2.31 -20.72 3.38
CA TRP A 88 1.28 -21.37 2.56
C TRP A 88 1.65 -21.29 1.08
N GLN A 89 1.19 -22.22 0.25
CA GLN A 89 1.56 -22.33 -1.17
C GLN A 89 0.76 -21.34 -2.02
N ILE A 90 1.34 -20.82 -3.10
CA ILE A 90 0.64 -19.86 -4.00
C ILE A 90 -0.71 -20.37 -4.52
N HIS A 91 -0.89 -21.69 -4.66
CA HIS A 91 -2.15 -22.31 -5.06
C HIS A 91 -3.29 -22.15 -4.05
N GLU A 92 -2.98 -21.80 -2.80
CA GLU A 92 -3.94 -21.59 -1.71
C GLU A 92 -4.50 -20.15 -1.67
N TRP A 93 -4.03 -19.25 -2.54
CA TRP A 93 -4.56 -17.88 -2.67
C TRP A 93 -6.11 -17.80 -2.68
N PRO A 94 -6.83 -18.61 -3.48
CA PRO A 94 -8.30 -18.59 -3.48
C PRO A 94 -8.90 -18.94 -2.11
N ASN A 95 -8.31 -19.88 -1.39
CA ASN A 95 -8.73 -20.28 -0.05
C ASN A 95 -8.45 -19.15 0.95
N LYS A 96 -7.32 -18.45 0.85
CA LYS A 96 -7.02 -17.28 1.70
C LYS A 96 -7.97 -16.12 1.50
N ILE A 97 -8.49 -15.91 0.29
CA ILE A 97 -9.59 -14.96 0.07
C ILE A 97 -10.90 -15.47 0.69
N ASP A 98 -11.20 -16.76 0.57
CA ASP A 98 -12.44 -17.34 1.11
C ASP A 98 -12.45 -17.42 2.64
N GLU A 99 -11.28 -17.60 3.29
CA GLU A 99 -11.08 -17.51 4.75
C GLU A 99 -11.54 -16.14 5.30
N ILE A 100 -11.16 -15.04 4.63
CA ILE A 100 -11.58 -13.69 5.03
C ILE A 100 -13.05 -13.43 4.64
N ARG A 101 -13.50 -13.93 3.49
CA ARG A 101 -14.90 -13.83 3.04
C ARG A 101 -15.88 -14.53 3.98
N ALA A 102 -15.43 -15.55 4.72
CA ALA A 102 -16.22 -16.22 5.74
C ALA A 102 -16.43 -15.37 7.02
N VAL A 103 -15.76 -14.22 7.16
CA VAL A 103 -15.79 -13.38 8.38
C VAL A 103 -16.15 -11.92 8.14
N THR A 104 -16.37 -11.50 6.89
CA THR A 104 -16.87 -10.15 6.58
C THR A 104 -17.69 -10.14 5.29
N THR A 105 -18.66 -9.23 5.23
CA THR A 105 -19.44 -8.94 4.01
C THR A 105 -18.80 -7.85 3.14
N LYS A 106 -17.75 -7.18 3.63
CA LYS A 106 -17.03 -6.13 2.90
C LYS A 106 -16.29 -6.72 1.68
N PRO A 107 -16.17 -5.99 0.55
CA PRO A 107 -15.28 -6.38 -0.53
C PRO A 107 -13.83 -6.58 -0.05
N ILE A 108 -13.17 -7.58 -0.60
CA ILE A 108 -11.78 -7.93 -0.26
C ILE A 108 -10.85 -7.48 -1.40
N TRP A 109 -9.83 -6.69 -1.09
CA TRP A 109 -8.79 -6.27 -2.05
C TRP A 109 -7.47 -6.93 -1.72
N VAL A 110 -6.70 -7.33 -2.74
CA VAL A 110 -5.30 -7.76 -2.57
C VAL A 110 -4.42 -6.54 -2.82
N THR A 111 -4.03 -5.83 -1.75
CA THR A 111 -3.27 -4.56 -1.90
C THR A 111 -1.76 -4.78 -2.02
N GLU A 112 -1.27 -6.00 -1.79
CA GLU A 112 0.06 -6.48 -2.20
C GLU A 112 -0.02 -7.98 -2.53
N ALA A 113 0.49 -8.36 -3.70
CA ALA A 113 0.89 -9.72 -4.01
C ALA A 113 2.24 -9.67 -4.73
N GLY A 114 3.14 -10.62 -4.45
CA GLY A 114 4.45 -10.62 -5.09
C GLY A 114 5.18 -11.95 -4.97
N VAL A 115 6.23 -12.09 -5.76
CA VAL A 115 7.22 -13.17 -5.72
C VAL A 115 8.59 -12.55 -5.94
N SER A 116 9.56 -12.87 -5.08
CA SER A 116 10.93 -12.38 -5.23
C SER A 116 11.67 -13.08 -6.38
N SER A 117 12.44 -12.32 -7.15
CA SER A 117 13.37 -12.85 -8.14
C SER A 117 14.72 -13.27 -7.55
N PHE A 118 14.91 -13.24 -6.22
CA PHE A 118 16.21 -13.48 -5.56
C PHE A 118 16.88 -14.81 -5.95
N GLY A 119 16.10 -15.88 -6.16
CA GLY A 119 16.62 -17.18 -6.59
C GLY A 119 16.79 -17.32 -8.11
N ALA A 120 15.89 -16.72 -8.89
CA ALA A 120 15.88 -16.68 -10.35
C ALA A 120 14.77 -15.71 -10.84
N GLU A 121 14.98 -15.01 -11.95
CA GLU A 121 13.98 -14.06 -12.48
C GLU A 121 12.79 -14.75 -13.16
N GLU A 122 13.00 -15.97 -13.66
CA GLU A 122 11.96 -16.83 -14.22
C GLU A 122 10.91 -17.25 -13.17
N VAL A 123 11.31 -17.37 -11.90
CA VAL A 123 10.40 -17.68 -10.78
C VAL A 123 9.43 -16.53 -10.55
N GLN A 124 9.91 -15.28 -10.63
CA GLN A 124 9.05 -14.10 -10.58
C GLN A 124 8.13 -14.03 -11.81
N ALA A 125 8.65 -14.26 -13.01
CA ALA A 125 7.85 -14.25 -14.24
C ALA A 125 6.74 -15.33 -14.26
N TRP A 126 6.99 -16.50 -13.66
CA TRP A 126 5.98 -17.51 -13.39
C TRP A 126 5.00 -17.04 -12.29
N GLY A 127 5.52 -16.49 -11.20
CA GLY A 127 4.74 -16.00 -10.07
C GLY A 127 3.71 -14.93 -10.44
N VAL A 128 4.08 -13.99 -11.31
CA VAL A 128 3.18 -12.98 -11.89
C VAL A 128 1.99 -13.63 -12.60
N LYS A 129 2.26 -14.54 -13.55
CA LYS A 129 1.22 -15.25 -14.31
C LYS A 129 0.32 -16.05 -13.37
N ARG A 130 0.92 -16.79 -12.43
CA ARG A 130 0.16 -17.64 -11.52
C ARG A 130 -0.69 -16.84 -10.52
N THR A 131 -0.22 -15.68 -10.10
CA THR A 131 -0.98 -14.74 -9.26
C THR A 131 -2.17 -14.17 -10.02
N ALA A 132 -1.97 -13.75 -11.27
CA ALA A 132 -3.03 -13.26 -12.14
C ALA A 132 -4.12 -14.32 -12.38
N GLU A 133 -3.73 -15.56 -12.73
CA GLU A 133 -4.63 -16.71 -12.92
C GLU A 133 -5.51 -17.03 -11.69
N LEU A 134 -5.00 -16.81 -10.48
CA LEU A 134 -5.68 -17.18 -9.23
C LEU A 134 -6.54 -16.07 -8.63
N LEU A 135 -6.22 -14.80 -8.92
CA LEU A 135 -6.84 -13.65 -8.28
C LEU A 135 -7.75 -12.83 -9.21
N ILE A 136 -7.45 -12.74 -10.51
CA ILE A 136 -8.30 -11.99 -11.45
C ILE A 136 -9.67 -12.66 -11.52
N GLY A 137 -10.73 -11.88 -11.28
CA GLY A 137 -12.10 -12.37 -11.16
C GLY A 137 -12.47 -12.99 -9.79
N LYS A 138 -11.50 -13.27 -8.91
CA LYS A 138 -11.74 -13.71 -7.51
C LYS A 138 -11.90 -12.52 -6.56
N VAL A 139 -11.22 -11.41 -6.83
CA VAL A 139 -11.27 -10.13 -6.10
C VAL A 139 -11.34 -8.93 -7.08
N PRO A 140 -11.98 -7.81 -6.71
CA PRO A 140 -12.14 -6.64 -7.58
C PRO A 140 -10.88 -5.76 -7.73
N ARG A 141 -9.86 -5.93 -6.88
CA ARG A 141 -8.60 -5.17 -6.98
C ARG A 141 -7.41 -6.01 -6.52
N ILE A 142 -6.34 -5.93 -7.29
CA ILE A 142 -5.05 -6.60 -7.06
C ILE A 142 -3.95 -5.57 -7.35
N HIS A 143 -2.91 -5.51 -6.53
CA HIS A 143 -1.69 -4.74 -6.82
C HIS A 143 -0.46 -5.64 -6.68
N TRP A 144 0.34 -5.73 -7.75
CA TRP A 144 1.62 -6.42 -7.74
C TRP A 144 2.69 -5.58 -7.04
N TYR A 145 3.37 -6.14 -6.05
CA TYR A 145 4.52 -5.54 -5.38
C TYR A 145 5.81 -6.10 -5.99
N SER A 146 6.62 -5.34 -6.71
CA SER A 146 6.57 -3.88 -7.00
C SER A 146 7.00 -3.54 -8.44
N LEU A 147 7.11 -2.26 -8.80
CA LEU A 147 7.69 -1.86 -10.09
C LEU A 147 9.21 -1.98 -10.08
N TYR A 148 9.88 -1.33 -9.12
CA TYR A 148 11.33 -1.36 -8.96
C TYR A 148 11.75 -2.25 -7.80
N ASP A 149 12.89 -2.92 -7.98
CA ASP A 149 13.68 -3.45 -6.88
C ASP A 149 14.08 -2.32 -5.92
N LEU A 150 14.09 -2.65 -4.63
CA LEU A 150 14.69 -1.78 -3.62
C LEU A 150 16.22 -1.82 -3.80
N PRO A 151 16.93 -0.68 -3.90
CA PRO A 151 18.39 -0.69 -3.97
C PRO A 151 18.99 -1.32 -2.71
N SER A 152 19.97 -2.20 -2.85
CA SER A 152 20.60 -2.94 -1.73
C SER A 152 21.40 -2.07 -0.75
N HIS A 153 21.62 -0.81 -1.10
CA HIS A 153 22.22 0.22 -0.23
C HIS A 153 21.17 1.11 0.46
N TRP A 154 19.89 0.91 0.19
CA TRP A 154 18.79 1.53 0.95
C TRP A 154 18.41 0.59 2.09
N GLU A 155 17.99 1.17 3.21
CA GLU A 155 17.53 0.39 4.35
C GLU A 155 16.19 -0.26 4.04
N ALA A 156 16.09 -1.57 4.27
CA ALA A 156 14.80 -2.25 4.36
C ALA A 156 14.20 -1.93 5.74
N THR A 157 13.63 -0.73 5.88
CA THR A 157 13.22 -0.05 7.15
C THR A 157 12.39 -0.91 8.12
N THR A 158 11.79 -1.99 7.64
CA THR A 158 10.86 -2.87 8.36
C THR A 158 11.46 -4.22 8.80
N ARG A 159 12.77 -4.46 8.62
CA ARG A 159 13.37 -5.82 8.67
C ARG A 159 14.74 -5.92 9.38
N HIS A 160 14.96 -7.03 10.09
CA HIS A 160 16.18 -7.28 10.87
C HIS A 160 17.08 -8.32 10.19
N LYS A 161 18.12 -7.84 9.51
CA LYS A 161 19.07 -8.63 8.69
C LYS A 161 19.61 -9.90 9.37
N GLU A 162 19.90 -9.84 10.66
CA GLU A 162 20.51 -10.95 11.42
C GLU A 162 19.49 -12.03 11.84
N ALA A 163 18.20 -11.68 11.93
CA ALA A 163 17.15 -12.57 12.41
C ALA A 163 16.38 -13.30 11.28
N GLU A 164 16.48 -12.82 10.03
CA GLU A 164 15.60 -13.24 8.93
C GLU A 164 16.29 -14.09 7.85
N GLY A 165 17.61 -14.26 7.93
CA GLY A 165 18.37 -15.11 7.01
C GLY A 165 18.17 -14.75 5.54
N SER A 166 17.82 -15.74 4.70
CA SER A 166 17.60 -15.49 3.26
C SER A 166 16.40 -14.60 2.97
N SER A 167 15.42 -14.51 3.89
CA SER A 167 14.19 -13.74 3.67
C SER A 167 14.42 -12.24 3.67
N TYR A 168 15.49 -11.77 4.34
CA TYR A 168 15.95 -10.39 4.26
C TYR A 168 16.32 -9.97 2.82
N TYR A 169 17.05 -10.82 2.10
CA TYR A 169 17.55 -10.48 0.76
C TYR A 169 16.43 -10.45 -0.30
N ARG A 170 15.33 -11.16 -0.07
CA ARG A 170 14.17 -11.18 -0.98
C ARG A 170 13.53 -9.81 -1.20
N HIS A 171 13.60 -8.93 -0.19
CA HIS A 171 13.06 -7.57 -0.24
C HIS A 171 13.68 -6.71 -1.37
N PHE A 172 14.94 -6.95 -1.73
CA PHE A 172 15.64 -6.19 -2.77
C PHE A 172 15.36 -6.69 -4.20
N HIS A 173 14.49 -7.70 -4.36
CA HIS A 173 14.28 -8.41 -5.62
C HIS A 173 12.80 -8.58 -6.00
N MET A 174 11.93 -7.70 -5.51
CA MET A 174 10.46 -7.74 -5.73
C MET A 174 9.98 -6.98 -6.99
N GLY A 175 10.82 -6.13 -7.58
CA GLY A 175 10.45 -5.30 -8.73
C GLY A 175 10.33 -6.09 -10.02
N LEU A 176 9.46 -5.64 -10.93
CA LEU A 176 9.49 -6.04 -12.34
C LEU A 176 10.74 -5.49 -13.05
N LEU A 177 11.22 -4.33 -12.60
CA LEU A 177 12.47 -3.69 -13.00
C LEU A 177 13.52 -3.93 -11.91
N ARG A 178 14.80 -4.00 -12.31
CA ARG A 178 15.93 -3.91 -11.39
C ARG A 178 16.06 -2.49 -10.84
N ALA A 179 16.91 -2.30 -9.84
CA ALA A 179 17.06 -1.01 -9.14
C ALA A 179 17.53 0.13 -10.06
N ASP A 180 18.17 -0.20 -11.18
CA ASP A 180 18.64 0.69 -12.25
C ASP A 180 17.61 0.92 -13.37
N GLY A 181 16.39 0.39 -13.24
CA GLY A 181 15.34 0.47 -14.27
C GLY A 181 15.45 -0.56 -15.38
N THR A 182 16.48 -1.42 -15.40
CA THR A 182 16.62 -2.47 -16.43
C THR A 182 15.51 -3.52 -16.25
N PRO A 183 14.72 -3.85 -17.28
CA PRO A 183 13.60 -4.78 -17.16
C PRO A 183 14.06 -6.22 -16.88
N LYS A 184 13.28 -6.95 -16.08
CA LYS A 184 13.36 -8.40 -15.91
C LYS A 184 12.34 -9.11 -16.82
N PRO A 185 12.45 -10.43 -17.06
CA PRO A 185 11.41 -11.24 -17.72
C PRO A 185 9.99 -11.08 -17.14
N ALA A 186 9.88 -10.70 -15.87
CA ALA A 186 8.61 -10.42 -15.21
C ALA A 186 7.83 -9.25 -15.86
N VAL A 187 8.50 -8.29 -16.52
CA VAL A 187 7.84 -7.19 -17.27
C VAL A 187 6.95 -7.75 -18.39
N GLU A 188 7.50 -8.66 -19.20
CA GLU A 188 6.77 -9.29 -20.30
C GLU A 188 5.66 -10.22 -19.79
N ALA A 189 5.90 -10.86 -18.63
CA ALA A 189 4.89 -11.67 -17.95
C ALA A 189 3.73 -10.85 -17.37
N PHE A 190 3.99 -9.60 -16.94
CA PHE A 190 3.02 -8.71 -16.31
C PHE A 190 2.17 -7.94 -17.33
N ALA A 191 2.76 -7.50 -18.44
CA ALA A 191 2.11 -6.62 -19.42
C ALA A 191 0.70 -7.06 -19.88
N PRO A 192 0.39 -8.36 -20.13
CA PRO A 192 -0.97 -8.79 -20.48
C PRO A 192 -2.05 -8.54 -19.41
N TYR A 193 -1.64 -8.32 -18.15
CA TYR A 193 -2.53 -8.20 -16.99
C TYR A 193 -2.62 -6.78 -16.42
N ALA A 194 -1.80 -5.83 -16.88
CA ALA A 194 -1.64 -4.49 -16.29
C ALA A 194 -2.93 -3.65 -16.18
N GLY A 195 -3.92 -3.91 -17.04
CA GLY A 195 -5.25 -3.28 -16.99
C GLY A 195 -6.21 -3.85 -15.94
N GLN A 196 -5.87 -4.99 -15.31
CA GLN A 196 -6.69 -5.70 -14.30
C GLN A 196 -5.94 -5.92 -12.98
N MET A 197 -4.61 -6.04 -13.03
CA MET A 197 -3.71 -6.11 -11.89
C MET A 197 -2.86 -4.85 -11.89
N GLY A 198 -3.05 -4.02 -10.87
CA GLY A 198 -2.29 -2.79 -10.69
C GLY A 198 -0.88 -3.03 -10.17
N ILE A 199 -0.17 -1.95 -9.88
CA ILE A 199 1.16 -1.97 -9.25
C ILE A 199 1.07 -1.35 -7.85
N CYS A 200 1.81 -1.91 -6.88
CA CYS A 200 2.17 -1.24 -5.65
C CYS A 200 3.62 -0.77 -5.74
N GLN A 201 3.84 0.54 -5.82
CA GLN A 201 5.17 1.15 -5.79
C GLN A 201 5.19 2.25 -4.73
N TRP A 202 6.00 2.07 -3.70
CA TRP A 202 6.29 3.15 -2.75
C TRP A 202 7.34 4.08 -3.36
N PHE A 203 7.08 5.39 -3.34
CA PHE A 203 8.07 6.41 -3.66
C PHE A 203 8.58 6.99 -2.34
N HIS A 204 9.87 6.83 -2.07
CA HIS A 204 10.50 7.43 -0.90
C HIS A 204 10.52 8.96 -1.03
N TYR A 205 10.80 9.66 0.07
CA TYR A 205 10.94 11.11 0.06
C TYR A 205 11.97 11.55 -0.99
N GLU A 206 11.57 12.44 -1.91
CA GLU A 206 12.40 12.92 -3.04
C GLU A 206 12.98 11.78 -3.92
N ASP A 207 12.25 10.68 -4.12
CA ASP A 207 12.69 9.56 -4.97
C ASP A 207 12.84 10.00 -6.44
N HIS A 208 14.10 10.19 -6.85
CA HIS A 208 14.52 10.58 -8.19
C HIS A 208 13.97 9.70 -9.33
N ARG A 209 13.50 8.48 -9.04
CA ARG A 209 12.96 7.54 -10.03
C ARG A 209 11.50 7.84 -10.42
N LEU A 210 10.84 8.80 -9.77
CA LEU A 210 9.41 9.10 -9.96
C LEU A 210 9.00 9.23 -11.43
N ASP A 211 9.73 10.02 -12.23
CA ASP A 211 9.32 10.30 -13.60
C ASP A 211 9.55 9.11 -14.55
N GLU A 212 10.65 8.37 -14.37
CA GLU A 212 10.90 7.13 -15.11
C GLU A 212 9.90 6.03 -14.73
N ALA A 213 9.53 5.95 -13.44
CA ALA A 213 8.50 5.05 -12.96
C ALA A 213 7.14 5.37 -13.58
N VAL A 214 6.75 6.65 -13.64
CA VAL A 214 5.52 7.10 -14.32
C VAL A 214 5.54 6.73 -15.81
N ALA A 215 6.67 6.92 -16.48
CA ALA A 215 6.83 6.52 -17.88
C ALA A 215 6.70 5.00 -18.08
N TRP A 216 7.27 4.18 -17.20
CA TRP A 216 7.12 2.72 -17.21
C TRP A 216 5.70 2.26 -16.92
N LEU A 217 5.03 2.82 -15.91
CA LEU A 217 3.64 2.50 -15.58
C LEU A 217 2.70 2.80 -16.76
N LYS A 218 2.87 3.96 -17.41
CA LYS A 218 2.15 4.32 -18.64
C LYS A 218 2.47 3.36 -19.79
N ARG A 219 3.74 3.01 -20.00
CA ARG A 219 4.18 2.06 -21.05
C ARG A 219 3.60 0.66 -20.86
N LEU A 220 3.43 0.22 -19.61
CA LEU A 220 2.82 -1.06 -19.26
C LEU A 220 1.29 -1.05 -19.39
N GLY A 221 0.65 0.13 -19.48
CA GLY A 221 -0.81 0.25 -19.44
C GLY A 221 -1.40 0.04 -18.05
N VAL A 222 -0.65 0.32 -16.98
CA VAL A 222 -1.14 0.24 -15.61
C VAL A 222 -2.20 1.31 -15.38
N ARG A 223 -3.39 0.88 -14.95
CA ARG A 223 -4.51 1.77 -14.57
C ARG A 223 -4.52 2.11 -13.09
N HIS A 224 -4.38 1.07 -12.26
CA HIS A 224 -4.47 1.17 -10.81
C HIS A 224 -3.07 1.19 -10.20
N LEU A 225 -2.78 2.24 -9.43
CA LEU A 225 -1.50 2.40 -8.74
C LEU A 225 -1.76 2.52 -7.25
N ARG A 226 -1.03 1.73 -6.45
CA ARG A 226 -0.92 1.94 -5.02
C ARG A 226 0.44 2.54 -4.68
N THR A 227 0.42 3.61 -3.90
CA THR A 227 1.60 4.25 -3.27
C THR A 227 1.21 4.66 -1.84
N GLY A 228 1.92 5.62 -1.22
CA GLY A 228 1.48 6.25 0.01
C GLY A 228 2.04 7.66 0.22
N LEU A 229 1.41 8.35 1.17
CA LEU A 229 1.85 9.65 1.68
C LEU A 229 2.16 9.45 3.17
N SER A 230 3.39 9.81 3.55
CA SER A 230 3.95 9.46 4.84
C SER A 230 3.71 10.55 5.88
N TRP A 231 2.97 10.27 6.95
CA TRP A 231 2.76 11.19 8.07
C TRP A 231 4.08 11.50 8.77
N ALA A 232 4.97 10.52 8.93
CA ALA A 232 6.34 10.75 9.38
C ALA A 232 7.10 11.74 8.46
N ASP A 233 6.98 11.58 7.13
CA ASP A 233 7.65 12.50 6.19
C ASP A 233 6.95 13.87 6.10
N SER A 234 5.71 14.03 6.57
CA SER A 234 5.03 15.34 6.60
C SER A 234 5.69 16.34 7.57
N PHE A 235 6.62 15.88 8.41
CA PHE A 235 7.46 16.72 9.27
C PHE A 235 8.83 17.05 8.66
N ARG A 236 9.13 16.59 7.43
CA ARG A 236 10.35 17.01 6.71
C ARG A 236 10.22 18.42 6.14
N PRO A 237 11.35 19.14 5.94
CA PRO A 237 11.34 20.39 5.18
C PRO A 237 10.75 20.19 3.78
N ASN A 238 9.84 21.06 3.35
CA ASN A 238 9.18 21.06 2.04
C ASN A 238 8.30 19.82 1.74
N ALA A 239 7.81 19.12 2.76
CA ALA A 239 7.09 17.86 2.57
C ALA A 239 5.83 17.96 1.68
N LEU A 240 5.11 19.08 1.76
CA LEU A 240 3.95 19.31 0.89
C LEU A 240 4.34 19.52 -0.58
N ASP A 241 5.47 20.18 -0.87
CA ASP A 241 5.96 20.38 -2.23
C ASP A 241 6.32 19.02 -2.87
N TRP A 242 6.92 18.11 -2.10
CA TRP A 242 7.16 16.73 -2.54
C TRP A 242 5.86 15.96 -2.77
N PHE A 243 4.89 16.04 -1.85
CA PHE A 243 3.61 15.36 -2.00
C PHE A 243 2.82 15.89 -3.20
N ASP A 244 2.83 17.20 -3.46
CA ASP A 244 2.25 17.81 -4.65
C ASP A 244 2.90 17.25 -5.92
N ARG A 245 4.23 17.26 -5.97
CA ARG A 245 5.01 16.78 -7.12
C ARG A 245 4.78 15.29 -7.39
N GLN A 246 4.60 14.48 -6.35
CA GLN A 246 4.22 13.08 -6.49
C GLN A 246 2.79 12.96 -7.02
N MET A 247 1.81 13.58 -6.38
CA MET A 247 0.39 13.43 -6.73
C MET A 247 0.04 14.04 -8.10
N GLU A 248 0.74 15.07 -8.56
CA GLU A 248 0.64 15.60 -9.91
C GLU A 248 1.20 14.62 -10.96
N ALA A 249 2.39 14.06 -10.73
CA ALA A 249 2.98 13.07 -11.65
C ALA A 249 2.13 11.79 -11.75
N LEU A 250 1.38 11.48 -10.69
CA LEU A 250 0.45 10.35 -10.61
C LEU A 250 -1.00 10.70 -11.02
N ALA A 251 -1.27 11.89 -11.55
CA ALA A 251 -2.63 12.35 -11.83
C ALA A 251 -3.42 11.43 -12.78
N ASP A 252 -2.74 10.86 -13.80
CA ASP A 252 -3.30 9.99 -14.84
C ASP A 252 -3.69 8.57 -14.35
N PHE A 253 -3.36 8.20 -13.11
CA PHE A 253 -3.69 6.90 -12.54
C PHE A 253 -4.88 6.98 -11.56
N GLU A 254 -5.56 5.84 -11.40
CA GLU A 254 -6.44 5.60 -10.28
C GLU A 254 -5.59 5.21 -9.07
N VAL A 255 -5.38 6.16 -8.15
CA VAL A 255 -4.41 6.03 -7.06
C VAL A 255 -5.08 5.59 -5.76
N THR A 256 -4.72 4.40 -5.28
CA THR A 256 -4.92 4.01 -3.88
C THR A 256 -3.75 4.55 -3.04
N VAL A 257 -3.98 5.57 -2.21
CA VAL A 257 -2.95 6.14 -1.33
C VAL A 257 -2.98 5.46 0.03
N THR A 258 -1.84 4.97 0.50
CA THR A 258 -1.66 4.46 1.87
C THR A 258 -1.21 5.59 2.80
N PHE A 259 -1.89 5.77 3.92
CA PHE A 259 -1.45 6.65 5.01
C PHE A 259 -0.82 5.81 6.13
N CYS A 260 0.49 5.99 6.33
CA CYS A 260 1.33 5.52 7.44
C CYS A 260 2.52 6.53 7.47
N PHE A 261 3.65 6.36 8.14
CA PHE A 261 3.89 5.76 9.44
C PHE A 261 3.87 6.86 10.52
N THR A 262 3.98 6.49 11.80
CA THR A 262 4.00 7.45 12.91
C THR A 262 5.32 8.24 12.90
N PRO A 263 5.31 9.58 12.95
CA PRO A 263 6.52 10.36 13.20
C PRO A 263 7.07 10.01 14.59
N GLU A 264 8.37 9.76 14.73
CA GLU A 264 8.98 9.27 15.99
C GLU A 264 8.56 10.10 17.21
N HIS A 265 8.61 11.43 17.11
CA HIS A 265 8.25 12.35 18.20
C HIS A 265 6.73 12.42 18.51
N ARG A 266 5.88 11.71 17.75
CA ARG A 266 4.43 11.56 17.97
C ARG A 266 4.03 10.13 18.37
N GLY A 267 4.94 9.16 18.36
CA GLY A 267 4.69 7.80 18.86
C GLY A 267 4.73 7.71 20.38
N VAL A 268 4.01 6.75 20.95
CA VAL A 268 4.14 6.36 22.38
C VAL A 268 5.61 6.02 22.70
N GLU A 269 6.27 5.32 21.78
CA GLU A 269 7.73 5.19 21.72
C GLU A 269 8.26 5.89 20.45
N PRO A 270 9.54 6.32 20.42
CA PRO A 270 10.14 7.03 19.29
C PRO A 270 10.46 6.09 18.12
N HIS A 271 9.42 5.49 17.53
CA HIS A 271 9.54 4.51 16.45
C HIS A 271 8.35 4.57 15.49
N HIS A 272 8.60 4.29 14.21
CA HIS A 272 7.61 4.44 13.15
C HIS A 272 6.44 3.44 13.21
N THR A 273 6.63 2.31 13.90
CA THR A 273 5.59 1.30 14.20
C THR A 273 4.82 1.58 15.48
N SER A 274 5.21 2.59 16.26
CA SER A 274 4.53 2.90 17.52
C SER A 274 3.13 3.46 17.24
N PRO A 275 2.11 3.09 18.04
CA PRO A 275 0.85 3.81 18.08
C PRO A 275 1.10 5.31 18.37
N PRO A 276 0.30 6.23 17.82
CA PRO A 276 0.42 7.65 18.11
C PRO A 276 -0.02 7.97 19.55
N GLN A 277 0.63 8.96 20.16
CA GLN A 277 0.22 9.56 21.44
C GLN A 277 -1.19 10.17 21.34
N VAL A 278 -1.52 10.73 20.17
CA VAL A 278 -2.80 11.39 19.87
C VAL A 278 -3.31 10.88 18.53
N ALA A 279 -4.31 10.00 18.56
CA ALA A 279 -4.85 9.35 17.36
C ALA A 279 -5.55 10.34 16.41
N GLU A 280 -6.09 11.43 16.96
CA GLU A 280 -6.73 12.52 16.24
C GLU A 280 -5.79 13.25 15.25
N GLU A 281 -4.47 13.27 15.50
CA GLU A 281 -3.52 13.93 14.61
C GLU A 281 -3.24 13.14 13.33
N PHE A 282 -3.23 11.81 13.42
CA PHE A 282 -3.19 10.95 12.24
C PHE A 282 -4.49 11.08 11.42
N ALA A 283 -5.63 11.24 12.09
CA ALA A 283 -6.91 11.51 11.43
C ALA A 283 -6.92 12.88 10.72
N GLU A 284 -6.40 13.95 11.33
CA GLU A 284 -6.25 15.26 10.66
C GLU A 284 -5.23 15.19 9.51
N PHE A 285 -4.14 14.43 9.63
CA PHE A 285 -3.24 14.19 8.50
C PHE A 285 -3.99 13.52 7.33
N CYS A 286 -4.76 12.47 7.59
CA CYS A 286 -5.59 11.82 6.58
C CYS A 286 -6.58 12.81 5.96
N ALA A 287 -7.27 13.62 6.78
CA ALA A 287 -8.19 14.66 6.31
C ALA A 287 -7.48 15.68 5.40
N ALA A 288 -6.36 16.25 5.84
CA ALA A 288 -5.60 17.23 5.07
C ALA A 288 -5.12 16.69 3.72
N MET A 289 -4.67 15.43 3.65
CA MET A 289 -4.26 14.80 2.39
C MET A 289 -5.46 14.55 1.45
N ILE A 290 -6.62 14.18 1.99
CA ILE A 290 -7.85 13.98 1.21
C ILE A 290 -8.42 15.31 0.72
N ARG A 291 -8.45 16.35 1.56
CA ARG A 291 -8.83 17.72 1.21
C ARG A 291 -7.99 18.26 0.05
N ARG A 292 -6.70 17.88 0.00
CA ARG A 292 -5.72 18.36 -0.99
C ARG A 292 -5.70 17.56 -2.30
N TYR A 293 -5.82 16.23 -2.24
CA TYR A 293 -5.60 15.34 -3.40
C TYR A 293 -6.79 14.44 -3.76
N GLY A 294 -7.84 14.46 -2.95
CA GLY A 294 -9.04 13.64 -3.07
C GLY A 294 -10.22 14.31 -3.76
N THR A 295 -10.12 15.59 -4.13
CA THR A 295 -11.06 16.21 -5.08
C THR A 295 -10.76 15.67 -6.47
N THR A 296 -11.77 15.31 -7.26
CA THR A 296 -11.56 15.09 -8.69
C THR A 296 -11.24 16.43 -9.34
N ARG A 297 -10.01 16.59 -9.86
CA ARG A 297 -9.67 17.66 -10.82
C ARG A 297 -10.56 17.48 -12.04
N THR A 298 -11.74 18.09 -12.01
CA THR A 298 -12.57 18.20 -13.21
C THR A 298 -11.75 18.97 -14.24
N ALA A 299 -11.82 18.57 -15.51
CA ALA A 299 -10.97 19.14 -16.55
C ALA A 299 -11.14 20.66 -16.75
N GLY A 300 -12.15 21.29 -16.13
CA GLY A 300 -12.36 22.73 -16.13
C GLY A 300 -11.45 23.53 -15.20
N GLU A 301 -10.97 22.97 -14.07
CA GLU A 301 -10.16 23.75 -13.11
C GLU A 301 -8.71 23.92 -13.57
N ALA A 302 -8.16 22.94 -14.29
CA ALA A 302 -6.84 23.07 -14.92
C ALA A 302 -6.80 24.21 -15.95
N ALA A 303 -7.93 24.49 -16.61
CA ALA A 303 -8.04 25.58 -17.58
C ALA A 303 -8.14 26.96 -16.92
N SER A 304 -8.61 27.08 -15.67
CA SER A 304 -8.73 28.37 -15.00
C SER A 304 -7.39 28.89 -14.47
N MET A 305 -6.49 28.03 -13.99
CA MET A 305 -5.15 28.46 -13.55
C MET A 305 -4.22 28.82 -14.73
N ALA A 306 -4.37 28.13 -15.88
CA ALA A 306 -3.61 28.47 -17.10
C ALA A 306 -4.03 29.81 -17.74
N ALA A 307 -5.11 30.44 -17.26
CA ALA A 307 -5.61 31.74 -17.73
C ALA A 307 -5.20 32.93 -16.83
N VAL A 308 -4.43 32.70 -15.76
CA VAL A 308 -4.00 33.71 -14.79
C VAL A 308 -2.47 33.67 -14.55
N GLY A 309 -1.71 33.12 -15.51
CA GLY A 309 -0.24 33.10 -15.55
C GLY A 309 0.29 33.83 -16.77
#